data_AF-A0A3B9XZW0-F1
#
_entry.id   AF-A0A3B9XZW0-F1
#
_cell.length_a   1.000
_cell.length_b   1.000
_cell.length_c   1.000
_cell.angle_alpha   90.00
_cell.angle_beta   90.00
_cell.angle_gamma   90.00
#
_symmetry.space_group_name_H-M   'P 1'
#
loop_
_entity.id
_entity.type
_entity.pdbx_description
1 polymer ?
#
loop_
_entity_poly.entity_id
_entity_poly.type
_entity_poly.pdbx_seq_one_letter_code
_entity_poly.pdbx_strand_id
1 'polypeptide(L)' 'MNVGQISSKFRLSRPSISHHLKVLKDAGVVRSEKSGQEIFY' A
#
# COMPACT_ATOMS: atom_id res chain seq x y z
N MET A 1 4.91 -0.35 6.87
CA MET A 1 4.40 1.04 6.78
C MET A 1 2.92 1.01 6.40
N ASN A 2 2.07 1.88 6.96
CA ASN A 2 0.67 1.93 6.51
C ASN A 2 0.54 2.64 5.14
N VAL A 3 -0.56 2.40 4.43
CA VAL A 3 -0.83 3.03 3.11
C VAL A 3 -0.75 4.55 3.15
N GLY A 4 -1.15 5.17 4.28
CA GLY A 4 -1.09 6.63 4.45
C GLY A 4 0.33 7.18 4.42
N GLN A 5 1.25 6.55 5.15
CA GLN A 5 2.66 6.89 5.20
C GLN A 5 3.37 6.57 3.88
N ILE A 6 2.99 5.49 3.21
CA ILE A 6 3.49 5.18 1.87
C ILE A 6 3.06 6.29 0.91
N SER A 7 1.76 6.61 0.90
CA SER A 7 1.21 7.68 0.05
C SER A 7 1.83 9.05 0.31
N SER A 8 2.28 9.36 1.54
CA SER A 8 2.96 10.64 1.81
C SER A 8 4.39 10.70 1.26
N LYS A 9 5.03 9.55 1.00
CA LYS A 9 6.37 9.48 0.38
C LYS A 9 6.34 9.57 -1.14
N PHE A 10 5.17 9.46 -1.75
CA PHE A 10 5.00 9.57 -3.20
C PHE A 10 4.18 10.80 -3.57
N ARG A 11 4.53 11.46 -4.69
CA ARG A 11 3.71 12.55 -5.27
C ARG A 11 2.45 12.01 -6.00
N LEU A 12 1.97 10.84 -5.59
CA LEU A 12 0.86 10.14 -6.23
C LEU A 12 -0.36 10.16 -5.31
N SER A 13 -1.54 10.14 -5.91
CA SER A 13 -2.79 10.08 -5.16
C SER A 13 -2.93 8.74 -4.43
N ARG A 14 -3.63 8.74 -3.29
CA ARG A 14 -3.98 7.52 -2.52
C ARG A 14 -4.56 6.39 -3.39
N PRO A 15 -5.54 6.63 -4.31
CA PRO A 15 -6.05 5.55 -5.16
C PRO A 15 -5.00 4.98 -6.12
N SER A 16 -4.11 5.82 -6.67
CA SER A 16 -3.00 5.35 -7.52
C SER A 16 -2.04 4.45 -6.75
N ILE A 17 -1.68 4.83 -5.51
CA ILE A 17 -0.83 4.03 -4.62
C ILE A 17 -1.49 2.70 -4.27
N SER A 18 -2.79 2.71 -3.92
CA SER A 18 -3.54 1.48 -3.63
C SER A 18 -3.55 0.52 -4.82
N HIS A 19 -3.72 1.05 -6.04
CA HIS A 19 -3.66 0.23 -7.25
C HIS A 19 -2.28 -0.42 -7.42
N HIS A 20 -1.20 0.36 -7.31
CA HIS A 20 0.17 -0.17 -7.44
C HIS A 20 0.50 -1.19 -6.34
N LEU A 21 0.13 -0.92 -5.09
CA LEU A 21 0.34 -1.86 -3.98
C LEU A 21 -0.43 -3.17 -4.17
N LYS A 22 -1.61 -3.11 -4.78
CA LYS A 22 -2.38 -4.32 -5.15
C LYS A 22 -1.65 -5.12 -6.23
N VAL A 23 -1.18 -4.47 -7.30
CA VAL A 23 -0.40 -5.14 -8.36
C VAL A 23 0.87 -5.77 -7.80
N LEU A 24 1.61 -5.06 -6.94
CA LEU A 24 2.82 -5.59 -6.30
C LEU A 24 2.52 -6.76 -5.36
N LYS A 25 1.38 -6.74 -4.67
CA LYS A 25 0.93 -7.84 -3.81
C LYS A 25 0.56 -9.06 -4.65
N ASP A 26 -0.19 -8.85 -5.73
CA ASP A 26 -0.63 -9.92 -6.64
C ASP A 26 0.58 -10.55 -7.36
N ALA A 27 1.62 -9.77 -7.64
CA ALA A 27 2.90 -10.25 -8.16
C ALA A 27 3.80 -10.94 -7.10
N GLY A 28 3.39 -10.99 -5.82
CA GLY A 28 4.16 -11.59 -4.73
C GLY A 28 5.38 -10.78 -4.26
N VAL A 29 5.51 -9.53 -4.71
CA VAL A 29 6.66 -8.65 -4.42
C VAL A 29 6.53 -7.98 -3.06
N VAL A 30 5.30 -7.71 -2.59
CA VAL A 30 5.03 -7.12 -1.27
C VAL A 30 4.04 -7.97 -0.48
N ARG A 31 4.23 -8.05 0.84
CA ARG A 31 3.27 -8.66 1.76
C ARG A 31 2.46 -7.55 2.43
N SER A 32 1.16 -7.76 2.53
CA SER A 32 0.26 -6.87 3.26
C SER A 32 -0.23 -7.57 4.52
N GLU A 33 -0.07 -6.96 5.68
CA GLU A 33 -0.63 -7.42 6.94
C GLU A 33 -1.73 -6.46 7.40
N LYS A 34 -2.89 -7.01 7.72
CA LYS A 34 -4.01 -6.19 8.22
C LYS A 34 -3.95 -6.20 9.74
N SER A 35 -3.67 -5.05 10.34
CA SER A 35 -3.72 -4.87 11.79
C SER A 35 -4.82 -3.86 12.11
N GLY A 36 -5.96 -4.37 12.61
CA GLY A 36 -7.16 -3.57 12.88
C GLY A 36 -7.79 -2.99 11.61
N GLN A 37 -7.93 -1.66 11.58
CA GLN A 37 -8.45 -0.91 10.42
C GLN A 37 -7.37 -0.54 9.41
N GLU A 38 -6.09 -0.73 9.74
CA GLU A 38 -4.97 -0.32 8.90
C GLU A 38 -4.33 -1.51 8.17
N ILE A 39 -3.92 -1.27 6.93
CA ILE A 39 -3.16 -2.23 6.14
C ILE A 39 -1.71 -1.78 6.15
N PHE A 40 -0.84 -2.62 6.67
CA PHE A 40 0.60 -2.46 6.69
C PHE A 40 1.18 -3.21 5.50
N TYR A 41 2.02 -2.51 4.74
CA TYR A 41 2.82 -3.05 3.64
C TYR A 41 4.31 -2.89 3.96
#